data_AF-A0A6P6P2T8-F1
#
_entry.id   AF-A0A6P6P2T8-F1
#
_cell.length_a   1.000
_cell.length_b   1.000
_cell.length_c   1.000
_cell.angle_alpha   90.00
_cell.angle_beta   90.00
_cell.angle_gamma   90.00
#
_symmetry.space_group_name_H-M   'P 1'
#
loop_
_entity.id
_entity.type
_entity.pdbx_description
1 polymer ?
#
loop_
_entity_poly.entity_id
_entity_poly.type
_entity_poly.pdbx_seq_one_letter_code
_entity_poly.pdbx_strand_id
1 'polypeptide(L)'
;MEDAHDKRSSPAANYEYKVEQRAVKHREISHRNNTTSCRSPTRDLDTRWIKTEMHRKRQFEFFKRRPVDHGTYSLLSAVPRHRYSRETLHAPEHMTQTLTPIRQPSITSRNIKLQRDAVNFTKQTVSMDPVNDEHDLKSDEWKVPVLKSVRLHWKFKKERVLLKDITQLSNTQKTLQTASIQTESGFVTVKEADVHQLADYLEEALQREEALKKKLSNLQKSAVALLHSTELLWKTRCDEDLLKSKIKALEAQLQVCIKKAPQDGMKKVLLKTEKQREEYEQKALKAIQRAENEKAEAQSKTEYLQGALQTAQAESERWQRLCEELKVGSSQVKKRQDECSDQMLQLQGHLERSVEQEEMLKKQSESLLLERAELHSFISELEEENLNLRAHLQELTGHNYDRWNSSTEIHEDASAPDQLLMTDNSIARQLSETEHRLKMKEKKCMELQGDLEALEQECYSYQSRMTQCREELNILKERKNNSRSGCCGSWLCIVLFLLLLMVMLVAALWFHHPPAREQLRQFYSVLEQRMEDYLIQHGACFRPV
;
A
#
# COMPACT_ATOMS: atom_id res chain seq x y z
N MET A 1 36.15 20.00 49.30
CA MET A 1 36.80 20.65 48.15
C MET A 1 38.15 19.98 47.98
N GLU A 2 38.42 19.28 46.89
CA GLU A 2 37.57 19.06 45.70
C GLU A 2 37.84 17.68 45.08
N ASP A 3 36.95 17.22 44.20
CA ASP A 3 36.79 15.79 43.88
C ASP A 3 37.86 15.20 42.95
N ALA A 4 38.31 13.98 43.31
CA ALA A 4 39.20 13.16 42.48
C ALA A 4 38.40 12.09 41.74
N HIS A 5 38.02 12.37 40.49
CA HIS A 5 37.23 11.45 39.66
C HIS A 5 38.08 10.26 39.11
N ASP A 6 38.00 9.10 39.76
CA ASP A 6 38.59 7.84 39.26
C ASP A 6 37.88 7.36 37.97
N LYS A 7 38.53 7.56 36.82
CA LYS A 7 38.04 7.08 35.51
C LYS A 7 38.58 5.68 35.20
N ARG A 8 37.95 4.66 35.79
CA ARG A 8 38.04 3.27 35.31
C ARG A 8 37.53 3.15 33.87
N SER A 9 38.43 3.23 32.90
CA SER A 9 38.11 3.04 31.49
C SER A 9 37.62 1.61 31.22
N SER A 10 36.52 1.47 30.50
CA SER A 10 35.89 0.16 30.24
C SER A 10 36.71 -0.68 29.23
N PRO A 11 36.61 -2.02 29.28
CA PRO A 11 37.25 -2.89 28.28
C PRO A 11 36.82 -2.58 26.83
N ALA A 12 35.58 -2.11 26.64
CA ALA A 12 35.04 -1.67 25.35
C ALA A 12 35.83 -0.48 24.77
N ALA A 13 36.04 0.58 25.55
CA ALA A 13 36.82 1.75 25.12
C ALA A 13 38.27 1.37 24.76
N ASN A 14 38.85 0.40 25.47
CA ASN A 14 40.17 -0.15 25.17
C ASN A 14 40.20 -0.92 23.83
N TYR A 15 39.12 -1.65 23.49
CA TYR A 15 38.97 -2.33 22.21
C TYR A 15 38.78 -1.35 21.05
N GLU A 16 37.88 -0.37 21.19
CA GLU A 16 37.60 0.64 20.16
C GLU A 16 38.85 1.47 19.85
N TYR A 17 39.57 1.94 20.88
CA TYR A 17 40.87 2.61 20.71
C TYR A 17 41.87 1.74 19.93
N LYS A 18 41.91 0.42 20.20
CA LYS A 18 42.75 -0.54 19.46
C LYS A 18 42.24 -0.83 18.04
N VAL A 19 40.97 -0.60 17.72
CA VAL A 19 40.43 -0.66 16.35
C VAL A 19 40.80 0.61 15.59
N GLU A 20 40.63 1.78 16.21
CA GLU A 20 40.94 3.07 15.61
C GLU A 20 42.44 3.24 15.33
N GLN A 21 43.31 2.88 16.28
CA GLN A 21 44.76 2.76 16.07
C GLN A 21 45.12 1.89 14.85
N ARG A 22 44.42 0.76 14.65
CA ARG A 22 44.63 -0.09 13.47
C ARG A 22 44.09 0.53 12.18
N ALA A 23 42.97 1.27 12.25
CA ALA A 23 42.40 1.97 11.11
C ALA A 23 43.29 3.14 10.64
N VAL A 24 43.81 3.96 11.57
CA VAL A 24 44.78 5.04 11.30
C VAL A 24 46.03 4.48 10.62
N LYS A 25 46.63 3.42 11.19
CA LYS A 25 47.80 2.75 10.61
C LYS A 25 47.53 2.18 9.22
N HIS A 26 46.30 1.72 8.93
CA HIS A 26 45.89 1.31 7.58
C HIS A 26 45.75 2.48 6.61
N ARG A 27 45.27 3.65 7.06
CA ARG A 27 45.24 4.88 6.24
C ARG A 27 46.65 5.35 5.90
N GLU A 28 47.57 5.39 6.86
CA GLU A 28 48.98 5.72 6.60
C GLU A 28 49.63 4.80 5.56
N ILE A 29 49.36 3.48 5.62
CA ILE A 29 49.84 2.52 4.63
C ILE A 29 49.21 2.78 3.24
N SER A 30 47.96 3.25 3.18
CA SER A 30 47.29 3.58 1.91
C SER A 30 47.86 4.83 1.22
N HIS A 31 48.38 5.80 1.99
CA HIS A 31 49.03 7.00 1.45
C HIS A 31 50.50 6.78 1.05
N ARG A 32 51.09 5.62 1.37
CA ARG A 32 52.41 5.25 0.86
C ARG A 32 52.28 4.79 -0.59
N ASN A 33 52.90 5.53 -1.51
CA ASN A 33 53.07 5.12 -2.90
C ASN A 33 53.83 3.78 -2.96
N ASN A 34 53.08 2.69 -3.07
CA ASN A 34 53.61 1.34 -3.23
C ASN A 34 54.14 1.16 -4.65
N THR A 35 55.37 1.65 -4.89
CA THR A 35 56.15 1.57 -6.14
C THR A 35 56.56 0.13 -6.45
N THR A 36 55.56 -0.73 -6.63
CA THR A 36 55.71 -2.10 -7.11
C THR A 36 55.94 -2.06 -8.61
N SER A 37 57.10 -2.54 -9.06
CA SER A 37 57.58 -2.50 -10.45
C SER A 37 56.77 -3.32 -11.46
N CYS A 38 55.60 -3.83 -11.05
CA CYS A 38 54.74 -4.74 -11.81
C CYS A 38 53.45 -4.11 -12.34
N ARG A 39 53.17 -2.82 -12.05
CA ARG A 39 52.08 -2.06 -12.69
C ARG A 39 52.61 -1.27 -13.89
N SER A 40 52.10 -1.58 -15.08
CA SER A 40 52.42 -0.83 -16.31
C SER A 40 51.79 0.56 -16.28
N PRO A 41 52.52 1.63 -16.64
CA PRO A 41 51.97 2.99 -16.72
C PRO A 41 50.74 3.07 -17.65
N THR A 42 49.73 3.80 -17.23
CA THR A 42 48.53 4.10 -18.01
C THR A 42 48.78 5.21 -19.02
N ARG A 43 48.40 4.96 -20.28
CA ARG A 43 48.11 5.94 -21.34
C ARG A 43 49.17 7.01 -21.57
N ASP A 44 50.18 6.68 -22.37
CA ASP A 44 50.82 7.63 -23.28
C ASP A 44 51.31 6.94 -24.57
N LEU A 45 51.66 7.74 -25.58
CA LEU A 45 51.81 7.30 -26.99
C LEU A 45 52.93 6.28 -27.26
N ASP A 46 53.94 6.13 -26.40
CA ASP A 46 55.04 5.15 -26.56
C ASP A 46 54.88 3.86 -25.72
N THR A 47 53.65 3.53 -25.32
CA THR A 47 53.37 2.28 -24.58
C THR A 47 53.73 1.01 -25.36
N ARG A 48 53.87 1.06 -26.70
CA ARG A 48 54.16 -0.12 -27.53
C ARG A 48 55.61 -0.61 -27.40
N TRP A 49 56.59 0.30 -27.42
CA TRP A 49 58.01 -0.06 -27.21
C TRP A 49 58.24 -0.53 -25.77
N ILE A 50 57.75 0.23 -24.78
CA ILE A 50 57.86 -0.12 -23.35
C ILE A 50 57.25 -1.49 -23.06
N LYS A 51 56.05 -1.79 -23.59
CA LYS A 51 55.40 -3.09 -23.42
C LYS A 51 56.22 -4.23 -24.04
N THR A 52 56.89 -3.99 -25.17
CA THR A 52 57.74 -4.96 -25.86
C THR A 52 59.02 -5.25 -25.06
N GLU A 53 59.73 -4.23 -24.58
CA GLU A 53 60.94 -4.42 -23.76
C GLU A 53 60.60 -5.04 -22.38
N MET A 54 59.46 -4.69 -21.78
CA MET A 54 58.96 -5.35 -20.57
C MET A 54 58.44 -6.78 -20.82
N HIS A 55 58.20 -7.18 -22.07
CA HIS A 55 57.97 -8.57 -22.45
C HIS A 55 59.31 -9.31 -22.58
N ARG A 56 60.27 -8.70 -23.28
CA ARG A 56 61.64 -9.22 -23.49
C ARG A 56 62.36 -9.45 -22.16
N LYS A 57 62.29 -8.51 -21.21
CA LYS A 57 62.86 -8.65 -19.86
C LYS A 57 62.21 -9.76 -19.03
N ARG A 58 60.89 -9.96 -19.15
CA ARG A 58 60.20 -11.09 -18.50
C ARG A 58 60.56 -12.43 -19.12
N GLN A 59 60.68 -12.51 -20.44
CA GLN A 59 61.19 -13.72 -21.12
C GLN A 59 62.63 -14.02 -20.73
N PHE A 60 63.51 -13.01 -20.66
CA PHE A 60 64.89 -13.18 -20.21
C PHE A 60 64.99 -13.72 -18.77
N GLU A 61 64.25 -13.15 -17.81
CA GLU A 61 64.19 -13.71 -16.44
C GLU A 61 63.53 -15.10 -16.39
N PHE A 62 62.59 -15.42 -17.29
CA PHE A 62 61.99 -16.75 -17.38
C PHE A 62 62.99 -17.81 -17.85
N PHE A 63 63.78 -17.52 -18.89
CA PHE A 63 64.87 -18.39 -19.35
C PHE A 63 66.00 -18.50 -18.31
N LYS A 64 66.36 -17.40 -17.65
CA LYS A 64 67.39 -17.39 -16.59
C LYS A 64 66.99 -18.22 -15.35
N ARG A 65 65.68 -18.40 -15.11
CA ARG A 65 65.12 -19.25 -14.03
C ARG A 65 64.81 -20.68 -14.47
N ARG A 66 64.93 -20.99 -15.76
CA ARG A 66 64.78 -22.32 -16.35
C ARG A 66 65.83 -22.51 -17.45
N PRO A 67 67.09 -22.85 -17.09
CA PRO A 67 68.08 -23.26 -18.08
C PRO A 67 67.50 -24.44 -18.89
N VAL A 68 67.39 -24.25 -20.19
CA VAL A 68 67.19 -25.33 -21.16
C VAL A 68 68.55 -25.54 -21.81
N ASP A 69 69.02 -26.78 -21.87
CA ASP A 69 70.38 -27.05 -22.30
C ASP A 69 70.63 -26.68 -23.77
N HIS A 70 71.81 -26.07 -23.96
CA HIS A 70 72.54 -25.81 -25.21
C HIS A 70 71.80 -25.09 -26.36
N GLY A 71 72.40 -23.97 -26.83
CA GLY A 71 72.18 -23.53 -28.22
C GLY A 71 72.41 -22.05 -28.53
N THR A 72 71.74 -21.14 -27.81
CA THR A 72 71.42 -19.80 -28.36
C THR A 72 71.84 -18.59 -27.51
N TYR A 73 72.57 -18.78 -26.41
CA TYR A 73 72.88 -17.70 -25.45
C TYR A 73 73.74 -16.54 -26.02
N SER A 74 74.43 -16.76 -27.15
CA SER A 74 75.40 -15.80 -27.72
C SER A 74 74.82 -14.77 -28.69
N LEU A 75 73.56 -14.90 -29.14
CA LEU A 75 72.97 -14.04 -30.19
C LEU A 75 72.17 -12.83 -29.67
N LEU A 76 72.11 -12.61 -28.36
CA LEU A 76 71.42 -11.47 -27.73
C LEU A 76 72.34 -10.60 -26.86
N SER A 77 73.66 -10.69 -27.07
CA SER A 77 74.64 -9.79 -26.44
C SER A 77 74.47 -8.35 -26.97
N ALA A 78 74.82 -7.36 -26.15
CA ALA A 78 74.44 -5.97 -26.38
C ALA A 78 75.40 -5.22 -27.33
N VAL A 79 74.84 -4.51 -28.31
CA VAL A 79 75.51 -3.41 -29.03
C VAL A 79 74.96 -2.08 -28.47
N PRO A 80 75.79 -1.19 -27.92
CA PRO A 80 75.32 0.04 -27.27
C PRO A 80 75.35 1.27 -28.20
N ARG A 81 74.41 2.21 -27.96
CA ARG A 81 74.30 3.59 -28.47
C ARG A 81 73.98 3.76 -29.98
N HIS A 82 72.88 4.47 -30.25
CA HIS A 82 73.03 5.93 -30.36
C HIS A 82 71.84 6.67 -29.75
N ARG A 83 72.08 7.93 -29.37
CA ARG A 83 71.10 8.90 -28.87
C ARG A 83 71.06 10.05 -29.88
N TYR A 84 69.88 10.42 -30.37
CA TYR A 84 69.60 11.73 -31.00
C TYR A 84 68.12 12.09 -30.79
N SER A 85 67.77 13.34 -31.08
CA SER A 85 66.58 14.01 -30.55
C SER A 85 65.74 14.68 -31.65
N ARG A 86 64.44 14.82 -31.34
CA ARG A 86 63.53 15.90 -31.76
C ARG A 86 62.97 15.95 -33.20
N GLU A 87 61.70 16.36 -33.22
CA GLU A 87 61.04 17.28 -34.17
C GLU A 87 60.73 16.90 -35.64
N THR A 88 59.46 16.48 -35.81
CA THR A 88 58.42 17.12 -36.66
C THR A 88 58.45 17.10 -38.20
N LEU A 89 57.34 16.54 -38.71
CA LEU A 89 56.55 16.92 -39.90
C LEU A 89 56.97 16.47 -41.33
N HIS A 90 55.89 16.29 -42.11
CA HIS A 90 55.74 16.15 -43.56
C HIS A 90 56.26 14.89 -44.31
N ALA A 91 55.33 14.36 -45.10
CA ALA A 91 55.50 13.52 -46.29
C ALA A 91 55.54 14.44 -47.56
N PRO A 92 55.66 13.99 -48.84
CA PRO A 92 55.33 12.64 -49.33
C PRO A 92 56.18 12.05 -50.49
N GLU A 93 55.75 10.83 -50.90
CA GLU A 93 55.74 10.28 -52.27
C GLU A 93 57.00 9.77 -52.99
N HIS A 94 56.74 8.83 -53.91
CA HIS A 94 57.61 8.21 -54.93
C HIS A 94 58.82 7.35 -54.44
N MET A 95 59.40 6.45 -55.26
CA MET A 95 58.79 5.39 -56.09
C MET A 95 59.84 4.30 -56.41
N THR A 96 59.41 3.04 -56.57
CA THR A 96 60.09 1.94 -57.32
C THR A 96 61.43 1.32 -56.87
N GLN A 97 61.46 -0.02 -57.02
CA GLN A 97 62.54 -0.88 -57.53
C GLN A 97 63.63 -1.53 -56.62
N THR A 98 63.44 -2.85 -56.45
CA THR A 98 64.42 -3.93 -56.75
C THR A 98 65.64 -4.15 -55.84
N LEU A 99 65.65 -5.27 -55.08
CA LEU A 99 66.55 -6.42 -55.31
C LEU A 99 66.26 -7.58 -54.31
N THR A 100 66.60 -8.81 -54.71
CA THR A 100 66.56 -10.04 -53.86
C THR A 100 67.98 -10.49 -53.50
N PRO A 101 68.17 -11.35 -52.47
CA PRO A 101 68.43 -12.76 -52.84
C PRO A 101 67.92 -13.85 -51.86
N ILE A 102 67.22 -14.83 -52.44
CA ILE A 102 67.38 -16.29 -52.27
C ILE A 102 67.95 -16.84 -50.94
N ARG A 103 67.16 -17.65 -50.22
CA ARG A 103 67.54 -19.05 -49.91
C ARG A 103 66.35 -19.97 -49.65
N GLN A 104 66.46 -21.19 -50.18
CA GLN A 104 65.55 -22.34 -50.04
C GLN A 104 66.03 -23.21 -48.84
N PRO A 105 65.24 -24.18 -48.31
CA PRO A 105 64.83 -25.37 -49.08
C PRO A 105 63.37 -25.83 -48.89
N SER A 106 62.95 -26.73 -49.78
CA SER A 106 61.68 -27.46 -49.76
C SER A 106 61.68 -28.66 -48.82
N ILE A 107 60.52 -28.98 -48.22
CA ILE A 107 60.22 -30.32 -47.69
C ILE A 107 58.93 -30.83 -48.37
N THR A 108 58.89 -32.15 -48.60
CA THR A 108 58.02 -32.83 -49.57
C THR A 108 56.55 -32.94 -49.14
N SER A 109 55.64 -32.89 -50.11
CA SER A 109 54.23 -33.24 -49.90
C SER A 109 54.04 -34.75 -49.71
N ARG A 110 52.99 -35.14 -48.97
CA ARG A 110 52.43 -36.51 -49.02
C ARG A 110 50.91 -36.43 -49.04
N ASN A 111 50.29 -37.01 -50.07
CA ASN A 111 48.86 -36.92 -50.31
C ASN A 111 48.05 -37.88 -49.43
N ILE A 112 46.90 -37.42 -48.91
CA ILE A 112 45.71 -38.27 -48.67
C ILE A 112 44.50 -37.56 -49.31
N LYS A 113 43.52 -38.35 -49.76
CA LYS A 113 42.47 -37.95 -50.72
C LYS A 113 41.32 -37.12 -50.10
N LEU A 114 40.56 -36.52 -51.02
CA LEU A 114 39.19 -36.04 -50.85
C LEU A 114 38.32 -37.01 -50.01
N GLN A 115 37.37 -36.44 -49.27
CA GLN A 115 35.96 -36.62 -49.64
C GLN A 115 35.25 -35.25 -49.60
N ARG A 116 34.18 -35.07 -50.39
CA ARG A 116 33.50 -33.79 -50.59
C ARG A 116 32.01 -34.03 -50.83
N ASP A 117 31.25 -34.08 -49.74
CA ASP A 117 29.80 -34.14 -49.77
C ASP A 117 29.20 -32.79 -49.35
N ALA A 118 28.13 -32.37 -50.03
CA ALA A 118 27.56 -31.04 -49.93
C ALA A 118 26.21 -31.06 -49.20
N VAL A 119 26.00 -30.09 -48.31
CA VAL A 119 24.70 -29.84 -47.66
C VAL A 119 24.23 -28.43 -48.04
N ASN A 120 23.19 -28.37 -48.87
CA ASN A 120 22.52 -27.12 -49.19
C ASN A 120 21.53 -26.76 -48.07
N PHE A 121 21.65 -25.56 -47.50
CA PHE A 121 20.65 -25.03 -46.58
C PHE A 121 19.42 -24.52 -47.35
N THR A 122 18.30 -25.25 -47.26
CA THR A 122 16.97 -24.69 -47.48
C THR A 122 16.48 -24.02 -46.19
N LYS A 123 15.81 -22.87 -46.35
CA LYS A 123 15.19 -22.13 -45.24
C LYS A 123 13.80 -22.70 -44.94
N GLN A 124 13.36 -22.62 -43.69
CA GLN A 124 11.93 -22.58 -43.38
C GLN A 124 11.65 -21.52 -42.31
N THR A 125 10.43 -20.99 -42.33
CA THR A 125 10.00 -19.79 -41.60
C THR A 125 9.18 -20.16 -40.37
N VAL A 126 9.10 -19.25 -39.40
CA VAL A 126 8.35 -19.40 -38.14
C VAL A 126 6.83 -19.47 -38.37
N SER A 127 6.17 -20.36 -37.63
CA SER A 127 4.84 -20.17 -37.04
C SER A 127 4.82 -20.87 -35.67
N MET A 128 3.88 -20.52 -34.78
CA MET A 128 3.90 -20.94 -33.37
C MET A 128 2.65 -21.73 -32.97
N ASP A 129 2.88 -22.75 -32.13
CA ASP A 129 2.01 -23.27 -31.06
C ASP A 129 0.64 -23.93 -31.46
N PRO A 130 -0.03 -24.74 -30.61
CA PRO A 130 0.18 -24.86 -29.14
C PRO A 130 0.09 -26.28 -28.50
N VAL A 131 0.30 -26.29 -27.16
CA VAL A 131 -0.02 -27.32 -26.14
C VAL A 131 0.96 -28.50 -25.92
N ASN A 132 1.16 -28.79 -24.63
CA ASN A 132 1.81 -29.90 -23.90
C ASN A 132 2.07 -31.23 -24.64
N ASP A 133 3.22 -31.87 -24.37
CA ASP A 133 3.32 -32.81 -23.21
C ASP A 133 4.78 -33.16 -22.83
N GLU A 134 4.97 -33.99 -21.80
CA GLU A 134 6.28 -34.44 -21.29
C GLU A 134 6.99 -35.43 -22.25
N HIS A 135 8.33 -35.37 -22.32
CA HIS A 135 9.21 -36.48 -21.85
C HIS A 135 10.72 -36.24 -22.10
N ASP A 136 11.52 -37.08 -21.43
CA ASP A 136 12.96 -37.32 -21.50
C ASP A 136 13.72 -37.01 -22.82
N LEU A 137 14.95 -36.53 -22.68
CA LEU A 137 16.09 -37.42 -22.98
C LEU A 137 17.38 -37.13 -22.18
N LYS A 138 17.96 -38.23 -21.70
CA LYS A 138 19.28 -38.46 -21.10
C LYS A 138 20.39 -37.46 -21.50
N SER A 139 21.14 -37.00 -20.49
CA SER A 139 22.54 -36.59 -20.64
C SER A 139 23.42 -37.64 -19.94
N ASP A 140 24.48 -38.10 -20.61
CA ASP A 140 25.33 -39.18 -20.11
C ASP A 140 26.21 -38.79 -18.91
N GLU A 141 26.59 -39.82 -18.15
CA GLU A 141 27.27 -39.72 -16.86
C GLU A 141 28.80 -39.69 -17.03
N TRP A 142 29.44 -38.53 -16.78
CA TRP A 142 30.89 -38.47 -16.57
C TRP A 142 31.24 -38.12 -15.12
N LYS A 143 31.68 -39.14 -14.36
CA LYS A 143 32.08 -38.98 -12.95
C LYS A 143 33.46 -38.35 -12.82
N VAL A 144 33.57 -37.32 -11.97
CA VAL A 144 34.81 -36.85 -11.35
C VAL A 144 34.59 -36.85 -9.82
N PRO A 145 35.58 -37.24 -8.97
CA PRO A 145 35.26 -37.75 -7.63
C PRO A 145 34.66 -36.72 -6.66
N VAL A 146 33.53 -37.07 -6.05
CA VAL A 146 32.92 -36.32 -4.95
C VAL A 146 33.75 -36.48 -3.68
N LEU A 147 34.34 -35.38 -3.20
CA LEU A 147 34.87 -35.32 -1.84
C LEU A 147 33.70 -35.39 -0.86
N LYS A 148 33.63 -36.46 -0.05
CA LYS A 148 32.51 -36.74 0.87
C LYS A 148 32.44 -35.70 2.00
N SER A 149 31.69 -34.62 1.80
CA SER A 149 31.29 -33.73 2.89
C SER A 149 30.20 -34.40 3.74
N VAL A 150 30.43 -34.48 5.06
CA VAL A 150 29.55 -35.21 5.99
C VAL A 150 28.24 -34.46 6.18
N ARG A 151 27.12 -35.07 5.78
CA ARG A 151 25.77 -34.50 5.93
C ARG A 151 25.26 -34.67 7.36
N LEU A 152 25.80 -33.91 8.31
CA LEU A 152 25.24 -33.77 9.65
C LEU A 152 23.92 -33.00 9.61
N HIS A 153 22.83 -33.75 9.44
CA HIS A 153 21.46 -33.26 9.57
C HIS A 153 21.13 -33.05 11.06
N TRP A 154 20.92 -31.80 11.47
CA TRP A 154 20.38 -31.45 12.78
C TRP A 154 18.99 -30.84 12.57
N LYS A 155 17.93 -31.52 13.04
CA LYS A 155 16.56 -31.01 13.03
C LYS A 155 16.36 -30.04 14.18
N PHE A 156 16.25 -28.74 13.88
CA PHE A 156 15.68 -27.77 14.83
C PHE A 156 14.20 -28.12 15.08
N LYS A 157 13.89 -28.76 16.22
CA LYS A 157 12.52 -29.14 16.59
C LYS A 157 12.01 -28.32 17.78
N LYS A 158 11.49 -27.12 17.47
CA LYS A 158 10.39 -26.47 18.19
C LYS A 158 10.56 -26.26 19.72
N GLU A 159 11.57 -25.49 20.12
CA GLU A 159 11.73 -25.04 21.52
C GLU A 159 12.02 -23.53 21.61
N ARG A 160 11.08 -22.70 21.14
CA ARG A 160 11.16 -21.23 21.18
C ARG A 160 10.04 -20.57 22.01
N VAL A 161 9.40 -21.35 22.88
CA VAL A 161 8.30 -20.92 23.75
C VAL A 161 8.79 -20.81 25.20
N LEU A 162 9.39 -21.88 25.74
CA LEU A 162 9.79 -22.02 27.14
C LEU A 162 10.74 -20.92 27.67
N LEU A 163 11.60 -20.36 26.82
CA LEU A 163 12.64 -19.41 27.24
C LEU A 163 12.11 -18.01 27.60
N LYS A 164 10.87 -17.68 27.22
CA LYS A 164 10.21 -16.41 27.62
C LYS A 164 9.59 -16.47 29.03
N ASP A 165 9.14 -17.65 29.45
CA ASP A 165 8.47 -17.80 30.74
C ASP A 165 9.51 -17.74 31.89
N ILE A 166 10.70 -18.31 31.66
CA ILE A 166 11.84 -18.25 32.58
C ILE A 166 12.30 -16.81 32.85
N THR A 167 12.23 -15.91 31.85
CA THR A 167 12.64 -14.50 32.00
C THR A 167 11.59 -13.62 32.68
N GLN A 168 10.34 -14.08 32.83
CA GLN A 168 9.37 -13.41 33.70
C GLN A 168 9.47 -13.90 35.15
N LEU A 169 9.68 -15.20 35.38
CA LEU A 169 9.76 -15.77 36.72
C LEU A 169 10.97 -15.26 37.54
N SER A 170 12.09 -14.93 36.88
CA SER A 170 13.30 -14.42 37.56
C SER A 170 13.19 -12.98 38.07
N ASN A 171 12.20 -12.19 37.63
CA ASN A 171 12.07 -10.80 38.06
C ASN A 171 11.34 -10.61 39.40
N THR A 172 10.62 -11.63 39.89
CA THR A 172 9.92 -11.60 41.18
C THR A 172 10.80 -11.94 42.39
N GLN A 173 12.07 -12.32 42.18
CA GLN A 173 13.01 -12.70 43.26
C GLN A 173 14.16 -11.67 43.43
N LYS A 174 13.85 -10.38 43.27
CA LYS A 174 14.82 -9.27 43.37
C LYS A 174 14.99 -8.69 44.78
N THR A 175 14.95 -9.55 45.81
CA THR A 175 15.23 -9.15 47.20
C THR A 175 15.87 -10.31 47.97
N LEU A 176 16.95 -10.01 48.71
CA LEU A 176 17.78 -10.93 49.51
C LEU A 176 18.44 -12.11 48.76
N GLN A 177 19.74 -11.98 48.45
CA GLN A 177 20.82 -12.85 48.97
C GLN A 177 22.21 -12.52 48.37
N THR A 178 22.73 -11.31 48.59
CA THR A 178 24.13 -10.96 48.31
C THR A 178 25.09 -11.37 49.44
N ALA A 179 24.95 -12.60 49.95
CA ALA A 179 25.88 -13.17 50.93
C ALA A 179 25.80 -14.71 51.02
N SER A 180 26.92 -15.39 50.73
CA SER A 180 27.29 -16.65 51.39
C SER A 180 28.81 -16.74 51.47
N ILE A 181 29.31 -17.28 52.59
CA ILE A 181 30.73 -17.49 52.87
C ILE A 181 31.09 -18.96 52.61
N GLN A 182 32.39 -19.26 52.55
CA GLN A 182 32.96 -20.62 52.45
C GLN A 182 32.32 -21.60 53.45
N THR A 183 32.27 -22.87 53.08
CA THR A 183 32.31 -24.00 54.01
C THR A 183 33.00 -25.19 53.35
N GLU A 184 33.46 -26.15 54.15
CA GLU A 184 34.41 -27.18 53.71
C GLU A 184 33.74 -28.39 53.03
N SER A 185 34.55 -29.32 52.50
CA SER A 185 34.18 -30.52 51.72
C SER A 185 33.71 -30.32 50.26
N GLY A 186 34.69 -30.14 49.37
CA GLY A 186 34.63 -30.63 47.99
C GLY A 186 33.84 -29.83 46.94
N PHE A 187 32.89 -28.98 47.32
CA PHE A 187 32.07 -28.22 46.37
C PHE A 187 32.61 -26.80 46.11
N VAL A 188 33.05 -26.55 44.88
CA VAL A 188 33.42 -25.21 44.41
C VAL A 188 32.14 -24.43 44.11
N THR A 189 31.75 -23.54 45.02
CA THR A 189 30.67 -22.57 44.81
C THR A 189 31.11 -21.49 43.84
N VAL A 190 31.00 -21.77 42.53
CA VAL A 190 31.23 -20.77 41.47
C VAL A 190 30.28 -19.59 41.69
N LYS A 191 30.79 -18.36 41.63
CA LYS A 191 29.92 -17.19 41.78
C LYS A 191 28.99 -17.11 40.59
N GLU A 192 27.72 -16.79 40.84
CA GLU A 192 26.70 -16.64 39.81
C GLU A 192 27.13 -15.63 38.72
N ALA A 193 27.83 -14.55 39.09
CA ALA A 193 28.39 -13.58 38.15
C ALA A 193 29.44 -14.19 37.20
N ASP A 194 30.29 -15.12 37.67
CA ASP A 194 31.32 -15.77 36.87
C ASP A 194 30.66 -16.77 35.87
N VAL A 195 29.55 -17.41 36.27
CA VAL A 195 28.73 -18.27 35.39
C VAL A 195 28.05 -17.43 34.30
N HIS A 196 27.47 -16.28 34.65
CA HIS A 196 26.87 -15.37 33.66
C HIS A 196 27.92 -14.83 32.68
N GLN A 197 29.09 -14.41 33.16
CA GLN A 197 30.18 -13.96 32.28
C GLN A 197 30.68 -15.07 31.34
N LEU A 198 30.71 -16.33 31.80
CA LEU A 198 31.02 -17.46 30.93
C LEU A 198 29.92 -17.71 29.88
N ALA A 199 28.64 -17.54 30.24
CA ALA A 199 27.53 -17.63 29.29
C ALA A 199 27.62 -16.55 28.21
N ASP A 200 27.92 -15.29 28.60
CA ASP A 200 28.15 -14.18 27.67
C ASP A 200 29.27 -14.50 26.67
N TYR A 201 30.42 -15.02 27.17
CA TYR A 201 31.54 -15.40 26.29
C TYR A 201 31.22 -16.58 25.37
N LEU A 202 30.41 -17.55 25.83
CA LEU A 202 29.98 -18.67 25.00
C LEU A 202 28.99 -18.22 23.92
N GLU A 203 28.07 -17.30 24.23
CA GLU A 203 27.19 -16.71 23.22
C GLU A 203 27.99 -15.86 22.22
N GLU A 204 28.90 -15.00 22.67
CA GLU A 204 29.74 -14.19 21.80
C GLU A 204 30.67 -15.06 20.91
N ALA A 205 31.13 -16.21 21.41
CA ALA A 205 31.88 -17.19 20.63
C ALA A 205 30.99 -17.87 19.57
N LEU A 206 29.75 -18.27 19.93
CA LEU A 206 28.78 -18.87 19.01
C LEU A 206 28.39 -17.88 17.89
N GLN A 207 28.07 -16.64 18.24
CA GLN A 207 27.76 -15.57 17.28
C GLN A 207 28.93 -15.32 16.30
N ARG A 208 30.18 -15.36 16.77
CA ARG A 208 31.37 -15.29 15.91
C ARG A 208 31.49 -16.50 14.98
N GLU A 209 31.22 -17.70 15.47
CA GLU A 209 31.27 -18.93 14.67
C GLU A 209 30.20 -18.91 13.57
N GLU A 210 28.97 -18.49 13.87
CA GLU A 210 27.91 -18.30 12.88
C GLU A 210 28.27 -17.22 11.84
N ALA A 211 28.85 -16.10 12.27
CA ALA A 211 29.33 -15.05 11.37
C ALA A 211 30.45 -15.56 10.44
N LEU A 212 31.33 -16.46 10.91
CA LEU A 212 32.36 -17.12 10.10
C LEU A 212 31.75 -18.15 9.14
N LYS A 213 30.81 -19.00 9.59
CA LYS A 213 30.05 -19.94 8.74
C LYS A 213 29.34 -19.20 7.59
N LYS A 214 28.68 -18.08 7.90
CA LYS A 214 28.02 -17.21 6.91
C LYS A 214 29.03 -16.66 5.90
N LYS A 215 30.15 -16.09 6.36
CA LYS A 215 31.25 -15.58 5.49
C LYS A 215 31.83 -16.67 4.60
N LEU A 216 32.10 -17.86 5.14
CA LEU A 216 32.64 -19.00 4.38
C LEU A 216 31.66 -19.48 3.30
N SER A 217 30.36 -19.59 3.62
CA SER A 217 29.34 -19.97 2.64
C SER A 217 29.21 -18.95 1.49
N ASN A 218 29.37 -17.66 1.79
CA ASN A 218 29.36 -16.60 0.78
C ASN A 218 30.62 -16.63 -0.08
N LEU A 219 31.80 -16.86 0.53
CA LEU A 219 33.06 -17.01 -0.19
C LEU A 219 33.01 -18.23 -1.13
N GLN A 220 32.49 -19.37 -0.67
CA GLN A 220 32.28 -20.57 -1.47
C GLN A 220 31.35 -20.32 -2.67
N LYS A 221 30.22 -19.64 -2.45
CA LYS A 221 29.31 -19.22 -3.55
C LYS A 221 30.03 -18.33 -4.56
N SER A 222 30.78 -17.33 -4.11
CA SER A 222 31.55 -16.46 -5.02
C SER A 222 32.67 -17.19 -5.76
N ALA A 223 33.30 -18.19 -5.15
CA ALA A 223 34.34 -19.00 -5.80
C ALA A 223 33.75 -19.90 -6.89
N VAL A 224 32.61 -20.54 -6.66
CA VAL A 224 31.89 -21.32 -7.68
C VAL A 224 31.42 -20.42 -8.83
N ALA A 225 30.83 -19.25 -8.53
CA ALA A 225 30.43 -18.28 -9.54
C ALA A 225 31.63 -17.76 -10.37
N LEU A 226 32.77 -17.50 -9.71
CA LEU A 226 34.00 -17.11 -10.38
C LEU A 226 34.52 -18.21 -11.31
N LEU A 227 34.59 -19.46 -10.84
CA LEU A 227 35.03 -20.61 -11.65
C LEU A 227 34.16 -20.77 -12.90
N HIS A 228 32.83 -20.80 -12.74
CA HIS A 228 31.89 -20.88 -13.87
C HIS A 228 32.07 -19.70 -14.85
N SER A 229 32.25 -18.47 -14.34
CA SER A 229 32.51 -17.31 -15.21
C SER A 229 33.85 -17.41 -15.95
N THR A 230 34.90 -17.98 -15.33
CA THR A 230 36.19 -18.21 -16.01
C THR A 230 36.09 -19.30 -17.06
N GLU A 231 35.34 -20.37 -16.83
CA GLU A 231 35.10 -21.43 -17.81
C GLU A 231 34.35 -20.90 -19.03
N LEU A 232 33.29 -20.10 -18.82
CA LEU A 232 32.56 -19.41 -19.89
C LEU A 232 33.46 -18.42 -20.67
N LEU A 233 34.36 -17.71 -19.98
CA LEU A 233 35.34 -16.81 -20.61
C LEU A 233 36.42 -17.57 -21.41
N TRP A 234 36.80 -18.78 -21.01
CA TRP A 234 37.69 -19.63 -21.81
C TRP A 234 36.98 -20.20 -23.04
N LYS A 235 35.76 -20.70 -22.87
CA LYS A 235 34.93 -21.23 -23.98
C LYS A 235 34.69 -20.16 -25.05
N THR A 236 34.21 -18.98 -24.65
CA THR A 236 33.95 -17.88 -25.59
C THR A 236 35.21 -17.39 -26.31
N ARG A 237 36.39 -17.45 -25.68
CA ARG A 237 37.68 -17.18 -26.37
C ARG A 237 38.07 -18.26 -27.38
N CYS A 238 37.84 -19.53 -27.08
CA CYS A 238 38.07 -20.61 -28.05
C CYS A 238 37.13 -20.47 -29.26
N ASP A 239 35.87 -20.10 -29.03
CA ASP A 239 34.91 -19.80 -30.09
C ASP A 239 35.33 -18.56 -30.90
N GLU A 240 35.84 -17.50 -30.24
CA GLU A 240 36.37 -16.28 -30.88
C GLU A 240 37.58 -16.58 -31.79
N ASP A 241 38.54 -17.39 -31.32
CA ASP A 241 39.72 -17.77 -32.10
C ASP A 241 39.41 -18.76 -33.24
N LEU A 242 38.39 -19.62 -33.06
CA LEU A 242 37.82 -20.42 -34.14
C LEU A 242 37.16 -19.53 -35.20
N LEU A 243 36.41 -18.50 -34.79
CA LEU A 243 35.80 -17.53 -35.71
C LEU A 243 36.88 -16.72 -36.46
N LYS A 244 37.90 -16.19 -35.78
CA LYS A 244 39.05 -15.52 -36.44
C LYS A 244 39.73 -16.41 -37.48
N SER A 245 39.85 -17.72 -37.19
CA SER A 245 40.46 -18.68 -38.10
C SER A 245 39.57 -18.95 -39.33
N LYS A 246 38.25 -19.07 -39.14
CA LYS A 246 37.26 -19.15 -40.23
C LYS A 246 37.25 -17.87 -41.08
N ILE A 247 37.29 -16.69 -40.45
CA ILE A 247 37.35 -15.39 -41.13
C ILE A 247 38.59 -15.31 -42.03
N LYS A 248 39.80 -15.60 -41.50
CA LYS A 248 41.04 -15.62 -42.29
C LYS A 248 40.99 -16.58 -43.49
N ALA A 249 40.34 -17.74 -43.33
CA ALA A 249 40.15 -18.69 -44.42
C ALA A 249 39.20 -18.14 -45.50
N LEU A 250 38.10 -17.49 -45.11
CA LEU A 250 37.16 -16.84 -46.01
C LEU A 250 37.76 -15.60 -46.70
N GLU A 251 38.58 -14.80 -45.99
CA GLU A 251 39.36 -13.70 -46.56
C GLU A 251 40.32 -14.20 -47.65
N ALA A 252 41.05 -15.29 -47.39
CA ALA A 252 41.95 -15.90 -48.37
C ALA A 252 41.19 -16.45 -49.60
N GLN A 253 40.02 -17.08 -49.40
CA GLN A 253 39.15 -17.51 -50.49
C GLN A 253 38.62 -16.33 -51.31
N LEU A 254 38.16 -15.26 -50.64
CA LEU A 254 37.67 -14.04 -51.28
C LEU A 254 38.76 -13.36 -52.11
N GLN A 255 39.99 -13.28 -51.61
CA GLN A 255 41.15 -12.78 -52.35
C GLN A 255 41.47 -13.60 -53.61
N VAL A 256 41.25 -14.92 -53.59
CA VAL A 256 41.38 -15.79 -54.78
C VAL A 256 40.21 -15.59 -55.74
N CYS A 257 38.99 -15.38 -55.24
CA CYS A 257 37.81 -15.11 -56.07
C CYS A 257 37.89 -13.74 -56.77
N ILE A 258 38.29 -12.68 -56.07
CA ILE A 258 38.50 -11.32 -56.64
C ILE A 258 39.49 -11.38 -57.81
N LYS A 259 40.57 -12.16 -57.70
CA LYS A 259 41.58 -12.33 -58.76
C LYS A 259 41.11 -13.17 -59.96
N LYS A 260 39.93 -13.79 -59.89
CA LYS A 260 39.35 -14.65 -60.94
C LYS A 260 38.02 -14.10 -61.51
N ALA A 261 37.45 -13.06 -60.91
CA ALA A 261 36.15 -12.53 -61.30
C ALA A 261 36.26 -11.48 -62.43
N PRO A 262 35.42 -11.54 -63.49
CA PRO A 262 35.29 -10.45 -64.45
C PRO A 262 34.81 -9.17 -63.77
N GLN A 263 35.62 -8.11 -63.83
CA GLN A 263 35.39 -6.83 -63.15
C GLN A 263 34.01 -6.21 -63.41
N ASP A 264 33.51 -6.27 -64.64
CA ASP A 264 32.21 -5.69 -65.01
C ASP A 264 31.01 -6.42 -64.36
N GLY A 265 31.04 -7.76 -64.35
CA GLY A 265 30.03 -8.57 -63.66
C GLY A 265 30.03 -8.32 -62.15
N MET A 266 31.23 -8.20 -61.55
CA MET A 266 31.37 -7.96 -60.11
C MET A 266 30.84 -6.57 -59.71
N LYS A 267 31.06 -5.52 -60.52
CA LYS A 267 30.49 -4.18 -60.30
C LYS A 267 28.95 -4.18 -60.34
N LYS A 268 28.36 -4.90 -61.29
CA LYS A 268 26.89 -5.03 -61.42
C LYS A 268 26.26 -5.75 -60.23
N VAL A 269 26.92 -6.78 -59.68
CA VAL A 269 26.49 -7.43 -58.43
C VAL A 269 26.64 -6.48 -57.25
N LEU A 270 27.77 -5.78 -57.12
CA LEU A 270 28.04 -4.84 -56.01
C LEU A 270 26.96 -3.74 -55.91
N LEU A 271 26.64 -3.09 -57.04
CA LEU A 271 25.59 -2.06 -57.11
C LEU A 271 24.20 -2.60 -56.73
N LYS A 272 23.90 -3.84 -57.13
CA LYS A 272 22.64 -4.50 -56.74
C LYS A 272 22.59 -4.82 -55.24
N THR A 273 23.69 -5.28 -54.65
CA THR A 273 23.76 -5.53 -53.20
C THR A 273 23.75 -4.24 -52.38
N GLU A 274 24.37 -3.16 -52.88
CA GLU A 274 24.36 -1.84 -52.22
C GLU A 274 22.94 -1.27 -52.16
N LYS A 275 22.22 -1.26 -53.30
CA LYS A 275 20.81 -0.86 -53.33
C LYS A 275 19.94 -1.72 -52.41
N GLN A 276 20.17 -3.04 -52.37
CA GLN A 276 19.45 -3.91 -51.43
C GLN A 276 19.78 -3.59 -49.97
N ARG A 277 21.04 -3.25 -49.64
CA ARG A 277 21.42 -2.81 -48.28
C ARG A 277 20.66 -1.54 -47.90
N GLU A 278 20.67 -0.53 -48.78
CA GLU A 278 19.94 0.73 -48.56
C GLU A 278 18.43 0.50 -48.38
N GLU A 279 17.81 -0.36 -49.21
CA GLU A 279 16.41 -0.74 -49.06
C GLU A 279 16.11 -1.41 -47.72
N TYR A 280 17.02 -2.24 -47.17
CA TYR A 280 16.87 -2.83 -45.84
C TYR A 280 17.14 -1.82 -44.71
N GLU A 281 18.11 -0.92 -44.87
CA GLU A 281 18.42 0.17 -43.93
C GLU A 281 17.22 1.12 -43.80
N GLN A 282 16.63 1.56 -44.92
CA GLN A 282 15.42 2.37 -44.92
C GLN A 282 14.21 1.64 -44.29
N LYS A 283 14.07 0.32 -44.52
CA LYS A 283 13.00 -0.50 -43.88
C LYS A 283 13.23 -0.64 -42.37
N ALA A 284 14.48 -0.81 -41.94
CA ALA A 284 14.85 -0.90 -40.52
C ALA A 284 14.62 0.44 -39.79
N LEU A 285 15.05 1.57 -40.37
CA LEU A 285 14.78 2.91 -39.82
C LEU A 285 13.26 3.16 -39.68
N LYS A 286 12.46 2.83 -40.70
CA LYS A 286 10.99 2.91 -40.67
C LYS A 286 10.32 1.89 -39.74
N ALA A 287 11.04 0.89 -39.24
CA ALA A 287 10.56 -0.01 -38.19
C ALA A 287 10.92 0.52 -36.79
N ILE A 288 12.16 0.99 -36.60
CA ILE A 288 12.62 1.61 -35.35
C ILE A 288 11.77 2.85 -35.03
N GLN A 289 11.59 3.77 -35.97
CA GLN A 289 10.80 4.99 -35.76
C GLN A 289 9.33 4.69 -35.41
N ARG A 290 8.75 3.60 -35.93
CA ARG A 290 7.41 3.15 -35.51
C ARG A 290 7.41 2.59 -34.10
N ALA A 291 8.36 1.72 -33.76
CA ALA A 291 8.50 1.19 -32.40
C ALA A 291 8.79 2.30 -31.36
N GLU A 292 9.50 3.36 -31.73
CA GLU A 292 9.73 4.54 -30.88
C GLU A 292 8.45 5.37 -30.69
N ASN A 293 7.65 5.58 -31.74
CA ASN A 293 6.35 6.23 -31.64
C ASN A 293 5.34 5.39 -30.81
N GLU A 294 5.26 4.09 -31.06
CA GLU A 294 4.42 3.14 -30.33
C GLU A 294 4.81 3.09 -28.84
N LYS A 295 6.11 3.13 -28.54
CA LYS A 295 6.64 3.27 -27.17
C LYS A 295 6.24 4.60 -26.54
N ALA A 296 6.37 5.73 -27.24
CA ALA A 296 5.99 7.04 -26.72
C ALA A 296 4.47 7.13 -26.44
N GLU A 297 3.64 6.56 -27.31
CA GLU A 297 2.19 6.44 -27.11
C GLU A 297 1.86 5.55 -25.90
N ALA A 298 2.57 4.43 -25.74
CA ALA A 298 2.43 3.56 -24.57
C ALA A 298 2.86 4.26 -23.27
N GLN A 299 3.95 5.05 -23.29
CA GLN A 299 4.40 5.83 -22.14
C GLN A 299 3.36 6.88 -21.73
N SER A 300 2.84 7.66 -22.68
CA SER A 300 1.77 8.64 -22.42
C SER A 300 0.49 7.98 -21.88
N LYS A 301 0.12 6.79 -22.38
CA LYS A 301 -0.97 5.98 -21.82
C LYS A 301 -0.70 5.54 -20.38
N THR A 302 0.52 5.12 -20.04
CA THR A 302 0.86 4.75 -18.66
C THR A 302 0.86 5.94 -17.71
N GLU A 303 1.31 7.12 -18.14
CA GLU A 303 1.26 8.36 -17.35
C GLU A 303 -0.19 8.80 -17.10
N TYR A 304 -1.05 8.75 -18.13
CA TYR A 304 -2.49 9.00 -18.00
C TYR A 304 -3.16 8.02 -17.02
N LEU A 305 -2.89 6.72 -17.15
CA LEU A 305 -3.45 5.69 -16.26
C LEU A 305 -2.92 5.82 -14.82
N GLN A 306 -1.68 6.27 -14.63
CA GLN A 306 -1.12 6.57 -13.31
C GLN A 306 -1.83 7.77 -12.67
N GLY A 307 -2.11 8.83 -13.42
CA GLY A 307 -2.91 9.97 -12.96
C GLY A 307 -4.35 9.55 -12.59
N ALA A 308 -5.00 8.75 -13.44
CA ALA A 308 -6.33 8.20 -13.18
C ALA A 308 -6.36 7.33 -11.91
N LEU A 309 -5.34 6.49 -11.70
CA LEU A 309 -5.18 5.68 -10.49
C LEU A 309 -5.02 6.54 -9.24
N GLN A 310 -4.19 7.59 -9.28
CA GLN A 310 -4.01 8.51 -8.15
C GLN A 310 -5.32 9.24 -7.81
N THR A 311 -6.11 9.67 -8.81
CA THR A 311 -7.42 10.26 -8.55
C THR A 311 -8.42 9.26 -7.95
N ALA A 312 -8.45 8.01 -8.45
CA ALA A 312 -9.32 6.96 -7.90
C ALA A 312 -8.94 6.56 -6.47
N GLN A 313 -7.63 6.56 -6.14
CA GLN A 313 -7.14 6.36 -4.78
C GLN A 313 -7.59 7.48 -3.84
N ALA A 314 -7.41 8.75 -4.21
CA ALA A 314 -7.86 9.89 -3.42
C ALA A 314 -9.39 9.93 -3.23
N GLU A 315 -10.17 9.50 -4.23
CA GLU A 315 -11.62 9.32 -4.09
C GLU A 315 -11.96 8.15 -3.15
N SER A 316 -11.27 7.02 -3.24
CA SER A 316 -11.45 5.87 -2.33
C SER A 316 -11.17 6.24 -0.88
N GLU A 317 -10.07 6.94 -0.60
CA GLU A 317 -9.73 7.47 0.73
C GLU A 317 -10.76 8.48 1.25
N ARG A 318 -11.40 9.25 0.36
CA ARG A 318 -12.49 10.16 0.72
C ARG A 318 -13.77 9.40 1.05
N TRP A 319 -14.13 8.39 0.26
CA TRP A 319 -15.29 7.54 0.55
C TRP A 319 -15.11 6.72 1.83
N GLN A 320 -13.90 6.24 2.12
CA GLN A 320 -13.58 5.59 3.39
C GLN A 320 -13.83 6.52 4.58
N ARG A 321 -13.28 7.74 4.55
CA ARG A 321 -13.50 8.74 5.62
C ARG A 321 -14.97 9.07 5.82
N LEU A 322 -15.73 9.31 4.75
CA LEU A 322 -17.18 9.53 4.83
C LEU A 322 -17.93 8.31 5.43
N CYS A 323 -17.48 7.08 5.15
CA CYS A 323 -18.03 5.88 5.77
C CYS A 323 -17.66 5.72 7.25
N GLU A 324 -16.49 6.21 7.67
CA GLU A 324 -16.06 6.23 9.07
C GLU A 324 -16.80 7.32 9.87
N GLU A 325 -16.91 8.53 9.33
CA GLU A 325 -17.73 9.63 9.84
C GLU A 325 -19.19 9.19 10.02
N LEU A 326 -19.78 8.54 9.02
CA LEU A 326 -21.17 8.04 9.08
C LEU A 326 -21.35 6.92 10.13
N LYS A 327 -20.36 6.03 10.31
CA LYS A 327 -20.39 5.02 11.39
C LYS A 327 -20.33 5.66 12.77
N VAL A 328 -19.47 6.66 12.97
CA VAL A 328 -19.37 7.41 14.23
C VAL A 328 -20.67 8.15 14.51
N GLY A 329 -21.22 8.87 13.52
CA GLY A 329 -22.50 9.58 13.63
C GLY A 329 -23.67 8.63 13.95
N SER A 330 -23.77 7.49 13.26
CA SER A 330 -24.75 6.44 13.56
C SER A 330 -24.63 5.92 15.00
N SER A 331 -23.40 5.68 15.48
CA SER A 331 -23.16 5.27 16.87
C SER A 331 -23.55 6.33 17.90
N GLN A 332 -23.41 7.62 17.57
CA GLN A 332 -23.80 8.74 18.42
C GLN A 332 -25.33 8.95 18.44
N VAL A 333 -25.99 8.83 17.29
CA VAL A 333 -27.46 8.85 17.21
C VAL A 333 -28.05 7.69 18.00
N LYS A 334 -27.47 6.49 17.91
CA LYS A 334 -27.92 5.35 18.72
C LYS A 334 -27.77 5.63 20.22
N LYS A 335 -26.62 6.14 20.70
CA LYS A 335 -26.47 6.51 22.11
C LYS A 335 -27.54 7.48 22.59
N ARG A 336 -27.85 8.51 21.80
CA ARG A 336 -28.95 9.46 22.11
C ARG A 336 -30.34 8.82 22.09
N GLN A 337 -30.56 7.81 21.24
CA GLN A 337 -31.80 7.03 21.24
C GLN A 337 -31.91 6.19 22.52
N ASP A 338 -30.82 5.52 22.91
CA ASP A 338 -30.74 4.73 24.15
C ASP A 338 -30.96 5.66 25.38
N GLU A 339 -30.24 6.79 25.46
CA GLU A 339 -30.39 7.85 26.49
C GLU A 339 -31.83 8.41 26.59
N CYS A 340 -32.49 8.65 25.45
CA CYS A 340 -33.87 9.14 25.40
C CYS A 340 -34.89 8.05 25.78
N SER A 341 -34.60 6.79 25.44
CA SER A 341 -35.42 5.65 25.87
C SER A 341 -35.37 5.47 27.40
N ASP A 342 -34.19 5.62 28.01
CA ASP A 342 -34.04 5.57 29.47
C ASP A 342 -34.80 6.70 30.17
N GLN A 343 -34.76 7.93 29.63
CA GLN A 343 -35.57 9.06 30.12
C GLN A 343 -37.07 8.80 30.00
N MET A 344 -37.52 8.23 28.88
CA MET A 344 -38.93 7.87 28.67
C MET A 344 -39.40 6.80 29.67
N LEU A 345 -38.59 5.78 29.93
CA LEU A 345 -38.87 4.73 30.94
C LEU A 345 -38.88 5.31 32.37
N GLN A 346 -38.01 6.25 32.69
CA GLN A 346 -38.04 6.97 33.97
C GLN A 346 -39.35 7.77 34.12
N LEU A 347 -39.73 8.55 33.10
CA LEU A 347 -40.96 9.33 33.09
C LEU A 347 -42.21 8.44 33.18
N GLN A 348 -42.23 7.30 32.49
CA GLN A 348 -43.28 6.29 32.62
C GLN A 348 -43.39 5.81 34.08
N GLY A 349 -42.29 5.40 34.70
CA GLY A 349 -42.29 4.99 36.11
C GLY A 349 -42.67 6.10 37.09
N HIS A 350 -42.45 7.37 36.75
CA HIS A 350 -42.97 8.52 37.51
C HIS A 350 -44.48 8.71 37.33
N LEU A 351 -45.00 8.51 36.13
CA LEU A 351 -46.44 8.55 35.84
C LEU A 351 -47.17 7.40 36.56
N GLU A 352 -46.66 6.17 36.49
CA GLU A 352 -47.20 5.00 37.19
C GLU A 352 -47.34 5.26 38.70
N ARG A 353 -46.26 5.73 39.36
CA ARG A 353 -46.29 6.11 40.78
C ARG A 353 -47.24 7.27 41.10
N SER A 354 -47.45 8.20 40.16
CA SER A 354 -48.42 9.29 40.32
C SER A 354 -49.86 8.79 40.22
N VAL A 355 -50.13 7.80 39.35
CA VAL A 355 -51.45 7.16 39.21
C VAL A 355 -51.76 6.29 40.43
N GLU A 356 -50.79 5.55 40.96
CA GLU A 356 -50.93 4.82 42.24
C GLU A 356 -51.28 5.76 43.41
N GLN A 357 -50.67 6.95 43.45
CA GLN A 357 -50.98 7.99 44.45
C GLN A 357 -52.37 8.61 44.24
N GLU A 358 -52.77 8.88 43.00
CA GLU A 358 -54.12 9.36 42.68
C GLU A 358 -55.19 8.34 43.08
N GLU A 359 -54.98 7.05 42.78
CA GLU A 359 -55.91 5.98 43.16
C GLU A 359 -56.00 5.80 44.70
N MET A 360 -54.88 5.98 45.42
CA MET A 360 -54.87 5.99 46.89
C MET A 360 -55.67 7.16 47.46
N LEU A 361 -55.43 8.39 46.97
CA LEU A 361 -56.13 9.60 47.40
C LEU A 361 -57.62 9.54 47.06
N LYS A 362 -57.97 8.95 45.91
CA LYS A 362 -59.35 8.70 45.51
C LYS A 362 -60.06 7.77 46.48
N LYS A 363 -59.45 6.64 46.85
CA LYS A 363 -60.01 5.70 47.85
C LYS A 363 -60.19 6.34 49.23
N GLN A 364 -59.27 7.21 49.64
CA GLN A 364 -59.40 7.99 50.88
C GLN A 364 -60.53 9.03 50.80
N SER A 365 -60.72 9.66 49.64
CA SER A 365 -61.87 10.57 49.40
C SER A 365 -63.20 9.80 49.43
N GLU A 366 -63.25 8.61 48.84
CA GLU A 366 -64.42 7.72 48.85
C GLU A 366 -64.76 7.24 50.27
N SER A 367 -63.77 6.89 51.11
CA SER A 367 -64.02 6.53 52.52
C SER A 367 -64.48 7.73 53.36
N LEU A 368 -63.86 8.90 53.20
CA LEU A 368 -64.28 10.13 53.90
C LEU A 368 -65.71 10.59 53.49
N LEU A 369 -66.12 10.32 52.24
CA LEU A 369 -67.50 10.55 51.82
C LEU A 369 -68.50 9.57 52.44
N LEU A 370 -68.09 8.31 52.65
CA LEU A 370 -68.88 7.31 53.37
C LEU A 370 -69.03 7.66 54.86
N GLU A 371 -67.91 7.90 55.56
CA GLU A 371 -67.88 8.34 56.96
C GLU A 371 -68.74 9.60 57.16
N ARG A 372 -68.66 10.57 56.24
CA ARG A 372 -69.52 11.76 56.26
C ARG A 372 -71.01 11.42 56.11
N ALA A 373 -71.37 10.45 55.26
CA ALA A 373 -72.76 10.04 55.09
C ALA A 373 -73.31 9.32 56.33
N GLU A 374 -72.51 8.44 56.94
CA GLU A 374 -72.83 7.77 58.20
C GLU A 374 -73.02 8.78 59.35
N LEU A 375 -72.11 9.74 59.48
CA LEU A 375 -72.24 10.83 60.46
C LEU A 375 -73.46 11.71 60.22
N HIS A 376 -73.86 11.96 58.96
CA HIS A 376 -75.11 12.67 58.67
C HIS A 376 -76.35 11.86 59.05
N SER A 377 -76.36 10.53 58.86
CA SER A 377 -77.46 9.66 59.35
C SER A 377 -77.59 9.76 60.87
N PHE A 378 -76.47 9.59 61.58
CA PHE A 378 -76.45 9.67 63.04
C PHE A 378 -76.86 11.06 63.59
N ILE A 379 -76.54 12.14 62.88
CA ILE A 379 -77.04 13.49 63.22
C ILE A 379 -78.56 13.55 63.05
N SER A 380 -79.12 13.06 61.93
CA SER A 380 -80.57 13.07 61.72
C SER A 380 -81.33 12.16 62.69
N GLU A 381 -80.77 11.00 63.06
CA GLU A 381 -81.28 10.11 64.11
C GLU A 381 -81.30 10.83 65.48
N LEU A 382 -80.20 11.48 65.86
CA LEU A 382 -80.13 12.30 67.07
C LEU A 382 -81.07 13.51 67.04
N GLU A 383 -81.29 14.13 65.88
CA GLU A 383 -82.25 15.22 65.71
C GLU A 383 -83.70 14.74 65.89
N GLU A 384 -84.06 13.55 65.37
CA GLU A 384 -85.35 12.92 65.60
C GLU A 384 -85.55 12.53 67.08
N GLU A 385 -84.54 11.93 67.73
CA GLU A 385 -84.56 11.70 69.18
C GLU A 385 -84.73 13.01 69.96
N ASN A 386 -84.04 14.09 69.57
CA ASN A 386 -84.16 15.38 70.23
C ASN A 386 -85.56 16.00 70.05
N LEU A 387 -86.18 15.83 68.88
CA LEU A 387 -87.55 16.26 68.62
C LEU A 387 -88.57 15.46 69.44
N ASN A 388 -88.40 14.13 69.52
CA ASN A 388 -89.24 13.26 70.36
C ASN A 388 -89.10 13.57 71.85
N LEU A 389 -87.87 13.81 72.34
CA LEU A 389 -87.62 14.27 73.71
C LEU A 389 -88.22 15.65 73.98
N ARG A 390 -88.15 16.59 73.02
CA ARG A 390 -88.83 17.90 73.13
C ARG A 390 -90.35 17.75 73.14
N ALA A 391 -90.92 16.84 72.36
CA ALA A 391 -92.35 16.57 72.36
C ALA A 391 -92.81 16.03 73.73
N HIS A 392 -92.11 15.05 74.30
CA HIS A 392 -92.40 14.57 75.67
C HIS A 392 -92.16 15.64 76.75
N LEU A 393 -91.12 16.48 76.61
CA LEU A 393 -90.94 17.62 77.51
C LEU A 393 -92.06 18.65 77.36
N GLN A 394 -92.60 18.86 76.15
CA GLN A 394 -93.73 19.76 75.90
C GLN A 394 -95.07 19.17 76.36
N GLU A 395 -95.23 17.85 76.35
CA GLU A 395 -96.34 17.11 76.98
C GLU A 395 -96.29 17.28 78.51
N LEU A 396 -95.15 16.99 79.15
CA LEU A 396 -94.91 17.19 80.58
C LEU A 396 -95.00 18.66 81.03
N THR A 397 -94.56 19.59 80.17
CA THR A 397 -94.61 21.04 80.46
C THR A 397 -96.01 21.60 80.20
N GLY A 398 -96.71 21.16 79.17
CA GLY A 398 -98.11 21.50 78.92
C GLY A 398 -98.99 21.13 80.11
N HIS A 399 -98.76 19.95 80.69
CA HIS A 399 -99.43 19.49 81.92
C HIS A 399 -99.09 20.33 83.18
N ASN A 400 -98.06 21.21 83.12
CA ASN A 400 -97.74 22.23 84.11
C ASN A 400 -98.15 23.66 83.68
N TYR A 401 -98.37 23.91 82.39
CA TYR A 401 -98.63 25.23 81.83
C TYR A 401 -100.04 25.73 82.17
N ASP A 402 -101.01 24.80 82.29
CA ASP A 402 -102.33 25.01 82.91
C ASP A 402 -102.29 25.59 84.33
N ARG A 403 -101.11 25.60 84.99
CA ARG A 403 -100.93 26.09 86.37
C ARG A 403 -100.24 27.45 86.48
N TRP A 404 -99.49 27.90 85.47
CA TRP A 404 -98.59 29.05 85.61
C TRP A 404 -98.86 30.23 84.66
N ASN A 405 -99.75 30.10 83.68
CA ASN A 405 -100.17 31.24 82.86
C ASN A 405 -101.19 32.13 83.59
N SER A 406 -100.69 32.97 84.50
CA SER A 406 -101.42 34.10 85.08
C SER A 406 -100.47 35.25 85.49
N SER A 407 -99.56 35.64 84.59
CA SER A 407 -98.87 36.95 84.60
C SER A 407 -98.34 37.32 83.20
N THR A 408 -98.72 38.53 82.78
CA THR A 408 -98.30 39.39 81.65
C THR A 408 -96.79 39.38 81.33
N GLU A 409 -96.31 39.60 80.09
CA GLU A 409 -96.33 40.85 79.28
C GLU A 409 -95.74 42.08 80.04
N ILE A 410 -95.02 43.04 79.44
CA ILE A 410 -94.74 43.34 78.01
C ILE A 410 -93.20 43.25 77.76
N HIS A 411 -92.40 44.02 76.99
CA HIS A 411 -92.51 45.24 76.15
C HIS A 411 -91.41 45.22 75.04
N GLU A 412 -91.50 46.10 74.05
CA GLU A 412 -90.49 46.37 72.99
C GLU A 412 -89.44 47.42 73.43
N ASP A 413 -88.27 47.52 72.77
CA ASP A 413 -87.91 48.72 71.97
C ASP A 413 -86.64 48.52 71.11
N ALA A 414 -86.35 49.44 70.18
CA ALA A 414 -85.33 49.29 69.14
C ALA A 414 -84.12 50.26 69.24
N SER A 415 -82.95 49.84 68.73
CA SER A 415 -82.01 50.70 67.96
C SER A 415 -80.79 49.92 67.42
N ALA A 416 -80.50 50.10 66.14
CA ALA A 416 -79.19 49.86 65.51
C ALA A 416 -78.50 51.24 65.35
N PRO A 417 -77.15 51.38 65.30
CA PRO A 417 -76.31 50.62 64.35
C PRO A 417 -74.90 50.21 64.84
N ASP A 418 -74.45 49.02 64.44
CA ASP A 418 -73.01 48.70 64.33
C ASP A 418 -72.76 47.77 63.13
N GLN A 419 -72.34 48.35 62.00
CA GLN A 419 -72.10 47.58 60.76
C GLN A 419 -71.15 48.24 59.73
N LEU A 420 -70.50 49.37 60.07
CA LEU A 420 -69.67 50.14 59.12
C LEU A 420 -68.16 49.93 59.29
N LEU A 421 -67.70 49.49 60.46
CA LEU A 421 -66.26 49.42 60.80
C LEU A 421 -65.63 48.03 60.57
N MET A 422 -66.45 46.97 60.57
CA MET A 422 -66.01 45.61 60.20
C MET A 422 -65.93 45.40 58.67
N THR A 423 -66.80 46.06 57.91
CA THR A 423 -66.80 46.01 56.43
C THR A 423 -65.50 46.60 55.87
N ASP A 424 -65.06 47.75 56.37
CA ASP A 424 -63.86 48.44 55.88
C ASP A 424 -62.58 47.60 56.11
N ASN A 425 -62.45 46.98 57.29
CA ASN A 425 -61.37 46.05 57.60
C ASN A 425 -61.40 44.75 56.77
N SER A 426 -62.58 44.31 56.32
CA SER A 426 -62.74 43.15 55.43
C SER A 426 -62.32 43.51 53.99
N ILE A 427 -62.81 44.65 53.50
CA ILE A 427 -62.52 45.19 52.16
C ILE A 427 -61.03 45.46 52.02
N ALA A 428 -60.40 46.15 52.97
CA ALA A 428 -58.96 46.45 52.92
C ALA A 428 -58.10 45.16 52.88
N ARG A 429 -58.50 44.11 53.61
CA ARG A 429 -57.80 42.82 53.64
C ARG A 429 -57.94 42.08 52.30
N GLN A 430 -59.13 42.07 51.70
CA GLN A 430 -59.32 41.55 50.33
C GLN A 430 -58.55 42.37 49.28
N LEU A 431 -58.50 43.69 49.41
CA LEU A 431 -57.78 44.56 48.48
C LEU A 431 -56.28 44.24 48.49
N SER A 432 -55.66 44.13 49.66
CA SER A 432 -54.27 43.68 49.82
C SER A 432 -54.03 42.28 49.23
N GLU A 433 -54.95 41.32 49.47
CA GLU A 433 -54.85 39.98 48.87
C GLU A 433 -54.92 40.03 47.33
N THR A 434 -55.80 40.88 46.76
CA THR A 434 -55.89 41.09 45.30
C THR A 434 -54.62 41.72 44.74
N GLU A 435 -54.01 42.68 45.46
CA GLU A 435 -52.77 43.35 45.08
C GLU A 435 -51.58 42.37 45.07
N HIS A 436 -51.45 41.53 46.11
CA HIS A 436 -50.45 40.47 46.15
C HIS A 436 -50.66 39.44 45.03
N ARG A 437 -51.92 39.06 44.76
CA ARG A 437 -52.26 38.16 43.64
C ARG A 437 -51.97 38.78 42.27
N LEU A 438 -52.14 40.09 42.11
CA LEU A 438 -51.77 40.82 40.89
C LEU A 438 -50.24 40.87 40.72
N LYS A 439 -49.48 41.25 41.75
CA LYS A 439 -48.00 41.24 41.73
C LYS A 439 -47.40 39.86 41.44
N MET A 440 -48.05 38.78 41.91
CA MET A 440 -47.64 37.41 41.58
C MET A 440 -48.00 37.00 40.14
N LYS A 441 -49.07 37.54 39.54
CA LYS A 441 -49.36 37.36 38.11
C LYS A 441 -48.43 38.19 37.24
N GLU A 442 -48.16 39.44 37.60
CA GLU A 442 -47.23 40.34 36.94
C GLU A 442 -45.83 39.71 36.81
N LYS A 443 -45.30 39.15 37.90
CA LYS A 443 -44.04 38.37 37.87
C LYS A 443 -44.08 37.21 36.88
N LYS A 444 -45.16 36.42 36.86
CA LYS A 444 -45.33 35.30 35.90
C LYS A 444 -45.47 35.78 34.46
N CYS A 445 -46.06 36.94 34.21
CA CYS A 445 -46.09 37.54 32.88
C CYS A 445 -44.69 37.97 32.42
N MET A 446 -43.89 38.57 33.31
CA MET A 446 -42.49 38.92 33.02
C MET A 446 -41.61 37.69 32.76
N GLU A 447 -41.81 36.62 33.54
CA GLU A 447 -41.13 35.32 33.38
C GLU A 447 -41.48 34.67 32.02
N LEU A 448 -42.79 34.55 31.71
CA LEU A 448 -43.26 34.06 30.42
C LEU A 448 -42.85 34.94 29.23
N GLN A 449 -42.71 36.25 29.41
CA GLN A 449 -42.19 37.14 28.38
C GLN A 449 -40.70 36.89 28.13
N GLY A 450 -39.89 36.67 29.18
CA GLY A 450 -38.49 36.26 29.05
C GLY A 450 -38.33 34.92 28.33
N ASP A 451 -39.18 33.93 28.64
CA ASP A 451 -39.22 32.65 27.93
C ASP A 451 -39.58 32.81 26.44
N LEU A 452 -40.53 33.70 26.11
CA LEU A 452 -40.91 34.01 24.73
C LEU A 452 -39.78 34.69 23.95
N GLU A 453 -39.12 35.70 24.54
CA GLU A 453 -37.98 36.39 23.93
C GLU A 453 -36.79 35.43 23.71
N ALA A 454 -36.54 34.52 24.65
CA ALA A 454 -35.54 33.46 24.49
C ALA A 454 -35.91 32.46 23.37
N LEU A 455 -37.18 32.03 23.30
CA LEU A 455 -37.66 31.13 22.25
C LEU A 455 -37.59 31.79 20.86
N GLU A 456 -37.88 33.10 20.75
CA GLU A 456 -37.74 33.86 19.51
C GLU A 456 -36.26 33.93 19.07
N GLN A 457 -35.34 34.16 20.01
CA GLN A 457 -33.91 34.14 19.74
C GLN A 457 -33.40 32.75 19.30
N GLU A 458 -33.94 31.67 19.86
CA GLU A 458 -33.71 30.32 19.34
C GLU A 458 -34.28 30.13 17.92
N CYS A 459 -35.48 30.61 17.63
CA CYS A 459 -36.08 30.54 16.30
C CYS A 459 -35.21 31.22 15.24
N TYR A 460 -34.68 32.41 15.52
CA TYR A 460 -33.72 33.09 14.63
C TYR A 460 -32.41 32.30 14.46
N SER A 461 -31.91 31.64 15.52
CA SER A 461 -30.74 30.77 15.47
C SER A 461 -30.97 29.55 14.56
N TYR A 462 -32.12 28.86 14.69
CA TYR A 462 -32.49 27.76 13.80
C TYR A 462 -32.67 28.23 12.34
N GLN A 463 -33.31 29.39 12.13
CA GLN A 463 -33.48 29.97 10.79
C GLN A 463 -32.13 30.27 10.13
N SER A 464 -31.19 30.89 10.87
CA SER A 464 -29.84 31.21 10.39
C SER A 464 -29.05 29.95 10.01
N ARG A 465 -29.11 28.91 10.86
CA ARG A 465 -28.48 27.60 10.58
C ARG A 465 -29.10 26.89 9.37
N MET A 466 -30.41 27.03 9.17
CA MET A 466 -31.11 26.50 7.99
C MET A 466 -30.75 27.25 6.70
N THR A 467 -30.49 28.57 6.75
CA THR A 467 -29.95 29.31 5.61
C THR A 467 -28.50 28.91 5.29
N GLN A 468 -27.62 28.80 6.29
CA GLN A 468 -26.25 28.32 6.09
C GLN A 468 -26.23 26.92 5.44
N CYS A 469 -27.00 25.97 5.97
CA CYS A 469 -27.04 24.61 5.42
C CYS A 469 -27.58 24.58 3.98
N ARG A 470 -28.53 25.47 3.63
CA ARG A 470 -29.03 25.65 2.25
C ARG A 470 -27.94 26.19 1.32
N GLU A 471 -27.11 27.12 1.77
CA GLU A 471 -26.00 27.68 0.99
C GLU A 471 -24.89 26.64 0.76
N GLU A 472 -24.49 25.91 1.79
CA GLU A 472 -23.54 24.78 1.68
C GLU A 472 -24.04 23.72 0.68
N LEU A 473 -25.34 23.39 0.73
CA LEU A 473 -25.95 22.42 -0.18
C LEU A 473 -26.05 22.93 -1.63
N ASN A 474 -26.22 24.24 -1.84
CA ASN A 474 -26.11 24.86 -3.17
C ASN A 474 -24.67 24.81 -3.71
N ILE A 475 -23.66 25.13 -2.89
CA ILE A 475 -22.24 25.03 -3.27
C ILE A 475 -21.88 23.60 -3.67
N LEU A 476 -22.36 22.59 -2.92
CA LEU A 476 -22.18 21.17 -3.26
C LEU A 476 -22.91 20.78 -4.56
N LYS A 477 -24.09 21.34 -4.83
CA LYS A 477 -24.88 21.11 -6.04
C LYS A 477 -24.20 21.69 -7.29
N GLU A 478 -23.67 22.90 -7.21
CA GLU A 478 -22.88 23.52 -8.30
C GLU A 478 -21.61 22.74 -8.58
N ARG A 479 -20.86 22.36 -7.53
CA ARG A 479 -19.65 21.53 -7.67
C ARG A 479 -19.93 20.17 -8.32
N LYS A 480 -21.12 19.59 -8.06
CA LYS A 480 -21.60 18.34 -8.68
C LYS A 480 -22.10 18.50 -10.12
N ASN A 481 -22.65 19.65 -10.48
CA ASN A 481 -23.00 19.95 -11.88
C ASN A 481 -21.73 20.19 -12.72
N ASN A 482 -20.76 20.92 -12.18
CA ASN A 482 -19.49 21.17 -12.86
C ASN A 482 -18.68 19.88 -13.08
N SER A 483 -18.69 18.91 -12.14
CA SER A 483 -18.06 17.61 -12.37
C SER A 483 -18.82 16.71 -13.35
N ARG A 484 -20.16 16.78 -13.39
CA ARG A 484 -20.97 16.02 -14.35
C ARG A 484 -20.76 16.45 -15.81
N SER A 485 -20.48 17.73 -16.04
CA SER A 485 -20.15 18.29 -17.35
C SER A 485 -18.98 17.54 -18.03
N GLY A 486 -17.93 17.19 -17.27
CA GLY A 486 -16.75 16.49 -17.78
C GLY A 486 -16.92 14.99 -18.04
N CYS A 487 -17.98 14.35 -17.53
CA CYS A 487 -18.09 12.88 -17.53
C CYS A 487 -19.17 12.34 -18.49
N CYS A 488 -20.28 13.05 -18.67
CA CYS A 488 -21.43 12.51 -19.41
C CYS A 488 -21.14 12.26 -20.91
N GLY A 489 -20.29 13.09 -21.52
CA GLY A 489 -19.81 12.85 -22.89
C GLY A 489 -18.95 11.59 -23.05
N SER A 490 -18.16 11.23 -22.03
CA SER A 490 -17.27 10.06 -22.09
C SER A 490 -18.05 8.75 -22.22
N TRP A 491 -19.10 8.56 -21.42
CA TRP A 491 -19.96 7.37 -21.48
C TRP A 491 -20.69 7.25 -22.82
N LEU A 492 -21.21 8.36 -23.37
CA LEU A 492 -21.86 8.36 -24.69
C LEU A 492 -20.86 8.03 -25.81
N CYS A 493 -19.64 8.58 -25.77
CA CYS A 493 -18.58 8.23 -26.72
C CYS A 493 -18.18 6.76 -26.63
N ILE A 494 -18.12 6.17 -25.43
CA ILE A 494 -17.83 4.73 -25.25
C ILE A 494 -18.94 3.87 -25.86
N VAL A 495 -20.22 4.20 -25.63
CA VAL A 495 -21.36 3.47 -26.22
C VAL A 495 -21.34 3.56 -27.75
N LEU A 496 -21.10 4.76 -28.31
CA LEU A 496 -20.98 4.94 -29.77
C LEU A 496 -19.78 4.18 -30.36
N PHE A 497 -18.64 4.15 -29.67
CA PHE A 497 -17.46 3.39 -30.09
C PHE A 497 -17.70 1.88 -30.07
N LEU A 498 -18.39 1.36 -29.05
CA LEU A 498 -18.80 -0.05 -28.98
C LEU A 498 -19.79 -0.42 -30.09
N LEU A 499 -20.76 0.45 -30.41
CA LEU A 499 -21.66 0.26 -31.54
C LEU A 499 -20.91 0.22 -32.88
N LEU A 500 -19.96 1.13 -33.08
CA LEU A 500 -19.10 1.13 -34.28
C LEU A 500 -18.24 -0.13 -34.38
N LEU A 501 -17.66 -0.61 -33.27
CA LEU A 501 -16.94 -1.88 -33.24
C LEU A 501 -17.84 -3.07 -33.59
N MET A 502 -19.07 -3.12 -33.07
CA MET A 502 -20.03 -4.17 -33.42
C MET A 502 -20.41 -4.15 -34.91
N VAL A 503 -20.65 -2.96 -35.48
CA VAL A 503 -20.89 -2.81 -36.93
C VAL A 503 -19.68 -3.26 -37.75
N MET A 504 -18.46 -2.89 -37.34
CA MET A 504 -17.23 -3.31 -38.02
C MET A 504 -16.96 -4.82 -37.90
N LEU A 505 -17.29 -5.45 -36.76
CA LEU A 505 -17.21 -6.91 -36.59
C LEU A 505 -18.23 -7.64 -37.47
N VAL A 506 -19.48 -7.16 -37.51
CA VAL A 506 -20.52 -7.71 -38.40
C VAL A 506 -20.12 -7.56 -39.87
N ALA A 507 -19.59 -6.40 -40.27
CA ALA A 507 -19.09 -6.17 -41.62
C ALA A 507 -17.88 -7.08 -41.94
N ALA A 508 -16.93 -7.23 -41.01
CA ALA A 508 -15.78 -8.12 -41.19
C ALA A 508 -16.22 -9.57 -41.36
N LEU A 509 -17.15 -10.07 -40.54
CA LEU A 509 -17.75 -11.40 -40.68
C LEU A 509 -18.49 -11.55 -42.02
N TRP A 510 -19.23 -10.52 -42.48
CA TRP A 510 -19.91 -10.50 -43.77
C TRP A 510 -18.96 -10.56 -44.98
N PHE A 511 -17.76 -9.99 -44.85
CA PHE A 511 -16.70 -10.13 -45.86
C PHE A 511 -15.91 -11.45 -45.77
N HIS A 512 -15.78 -12.06 -44.59
CA HIS A 512 -15.02 -13.31 -44.39
C HIS A 512 -15.86 -14.59 -44.58
N HIS A 513 -17.19 -14.51 -44.48
CA HIS A 513 -18.11 -15.65 -44.69
C HIS A 513 -18.99 -15.48 -45.95
N PRO A 514 -18.45 -15.69 -47.17
CA PRO A 514 -19.23 -15.63 -48.40
C PRO A 514 -20.56 -16.40 -48.39
N PRO A 515 -20.68 -17.68 -47.93
CA PRO A 515 -21.95 -18.40 -48.02
C PRO A 515 -23.10 -17.77 -47.21
N ALA A 516 -22.80 -17.00 -46.15
CA ALA A 516 -23.83 -16.24 -45.42
C ALA A 516 -24.43 -15.11 -46.28
N ARG A 517 -23.63 -14.52 -47.17
CA ARG A 517 -24.06 -13.49 -48.13
C ARG A 517 -24.98 -14.07 -49.21
N GLU A 518 -24.66 -15.25 -49.74
CA GLU A 518 -25.55 -15.95 -50.68
C GLU A 518 -26.89 -16.30 -50.03
N GLN A 519 -26.89 -16.87 -48.80
CA GLN A 519 -28.11 -17.21 -48.08
C GLN A 519 -28.97 -15.97 -47.77
N LEU A 520 -28.38 -14.90 -47.22
CA LEU A 520 -29.10 -13.65 -46.98
C LEU A 520 -29.69 -13.06 -48.27
N ARG A 521 -28.97 -13.16 -49.40
CA ARG A 521 -29.48 -12.68 -50.69
C ARG A 521 -30.71 -13.47 -51.17
N GLN A 522 -30.72 -14.79 -50.97
CA GLN A 522 -31.89 -15.63 -51.24
C GLN A 522 -33.08 -15.27 -50.32
N PHE A 523 -32.83 -15.06 -49.02
CA PHE A 523 -33.87 -14.57 -48.10
C PHE A 523 -34.41 -13.20 -48.49
N TYR A 524 -33.56 -12.26 -48.89
CA TYR A 524 -33.99 -10.94 -49.37
C TYR A 524 -34.83 -11.05 -50.65
N SER A 525 -34.44 -11.83 -51.65
CA SER A 525 -35.25 -12.00 -52.86
C SER A 525 -36.62 -12.66 -52.58
N VAL A 526 -36.69 -13.59 -51.61
CA VAL A 526 -37.97 -14.20 -51.19
C VAL A 526 -38.84 -13.24 -50.37
N LEU A 527 -38.23 -12.34 -49.61
CA LEU A 527 -38.93 -11.29 -48.86
C LEU A 527 -39.43 -10.18 -49.80
N GLU A 528 -38.60 -9.77 -50.76
CA GLU A 528 -38.88 -8.78 -51.80
C GLU A 528 -40.02 -9.28 -52.70
N GLN A 529 -39.92 -10.48 -53.25
CA GLN A 529 -41.00 -11.11 -54.03
C GLN A 529 -42.31 -11.21 -53.23
N ARG A 530 -42.25 -11.54 -51.92
CA ARG A 530 -43.45 -11.50 -51.06
C ARG A 530 -43.99 -10.10 -50.84
N MET A 531 -43.14 -9.08 -50.68
CA MET A 531 -43.61 -7.69 -50.57
C MET A 531 -44.25 -7.22 -51.88
N GLU A 532 -43.70 -7.60 -53.03
CA GLU A 532 -44.28 -7.34 -54.34
C GLU A 532 -45.62 -8.06 -54.51
N ASP A 533 -45.71 -9.35 -54.17
CA ASP A 533 -46.98 -10.10 -54.14
C ASP A 533 -48.03 -9.39 -53.26
N TYR A 534 -47.67 -8.98 -52.02
CA TYR A 534 -48.56 -8.22 -51.14
C TYR A 534 -48.93 -6.83 -51.70
N LEU A 535 -48.00 -6.12 -52.33
CA LEU A 535 -48.23 -4.81 -52.96
C LEU A 535 -49.12 -4.91 -54.19
N ILE A 536 -49.00 -5.97 -54.98
CA ILE A 536 -49.87 -6.27 -56.12
C ILE A 536 -51.27 -6.67 -55.61
N GLN A 537 -51.34 -7.48 -54.55
CA GLN A 537 -52.59 -7.96 -53.97
C GLN A 537 -53.40 -6.87 -53.23
N HIS A 538 -52.74 -5.84 -52.68
CA HIS A 538 -53.41 -4.70 -52.03
C HIS A 538 -53.43 -3.39 -52.86
N GLY A 539 -52.56 -3.25 -53.85
CA GLY A 539 -52.39 -2.02 -54.65
C GLY A 539 -53.61 -1.63 -55.50
N ALA A 540 -54.49 -2.60 -55.79
CA ALA A 540 -55.72 -2.36 -56.55
C ALA A 540 -56.76 -1.44 -55.85
N CYS A 541 -56.58 -1.12 -54.56
CA CYS A 541 -57.56 -0.39 -53.76
C CYS A 541 -57.29 1.11 -53.56
N PHE A 542 -56.13 1.65 -53.94
CA PHE A 542 -55.83 3.08 -53.76
C PHE A 542 -56.10 3.92 -55.01
N ARG A 543 -57.37 4.34 -55.13
CA ARG A 543 -57.81 5.38 -56.07
C ARG A 543 -57.28 6.74 -55.59
N PRO A 544 -56.52 7.50 -56.40
CA PRO A 544 -56.05 8.82 -55.99
C PRO A 544 -57.20 9.82 -55.90
N VAL A 545 -57.07 10.78 -54.96
CA VAL A 545 -57.91 11.96 -54.74
C VAL A 545 -56.97 13.17 -54.67
#